data_AF-A0A7S3HLC7-F1
#
_entry.id   AF-A0A7S3HLC7-F1
#
_cell.length_a   1.000
_cell.length_b   1.000
_cell.length_c   1.000
_cell.angle_alpha   90.00
_cell.angle_beta   90.00
_cell.angle_gamma   90.00
#
_symmetry.space_group_name_H-M   'P 1'
#
loop_
_entity.id
_entity.type
_entity.pdbx_description
1 polymer ?
#
loop_
_entity_poly.entity_id
_entity_poly.type
_entity_poly.pdbx_seq_one_letter_code
_entity_poly.pdbx_strand_id
1 'polypeptide(L)'
;LQTRIVPIMSNKITPELRLKKLRRLEHNIVCPNCGTAAPQGLGFGSVCVKFNTFICDLCKTSHQAISHRVKSITMSNWTHDEVNALTAEFGGGNEAALHIWLQNAPGYGQKYRGGSRPKEGDRIDIFKNFVADCYDKGMFRANTPFVPNNSCS
;
A
#
# COMPACT_ATOMS: atom_id res chain seq x y z
N LEU A 1 -40.88 38.13 -7.64
CA LEU A 1 -39.81 37.39 -8.36
C LEU A 1 -38.99 36.63 -7.32
N GLN A 2 -39.37 35.39 -7.00
CA GLN A 2 -38.70 34.58 -5.99
C GLN A 2 -37.51 33.86 -6.65
N THR A 3 -36.30 34.38 -6.49
CA THR A 3 -35.07 33.67 -6.89
C THR A 3 -34.88 32.48 -5.96
N ARG A 4 -35.19 31.28 -6.46
CA ARG A 4 -34.82 30.02 -5.82
C ARG A 4 -33.29 29.91 -5.84
N ILE A 5 -32.66 30.08 -4.68
CA ILE A 5 -31.28 29.63 -4.48
C ILE A 5 -31.32 28.11 -4.46
N VAL A 6 -30.80 27.48 -5.52
CA VAL A 6 -30.52 26.04 -5.53
C VAL A 6 -29.29 25.83 -4.66
N PRO A 7 -29.34 25.02 -3.58
CA PRO A 7 -28.13 24.70 -2.84
C PRO A 7 -27.28 23.80 -3.74
N ILE A 8 -26.10 24.29 -4.12
CA ILE A 8 -25.07 23.49 -4.78
C ILE A 8 -24.62 22.47 -3.73
N MET A 9 -25.23 21.28 -3.75
CA MET A 9 -24.73 20.13 -2.99
C MET A 9 -23.38 19.75 -3.59
N SER A 10 -22.29 20.38 -3.10
CA SER A 10 -20.96 19.87 -3.35
C SER A 10 -20.91 18.49 -2.69
N ASN A 11 -21.08 17.42 -3.46
CA ASN A 11 -20.88 16.06 -2.99
C ASN A 11 -19.40 15.91 -2.63
N LYS A 12 -19.04 16.29 -1.39
CA LYS A 12 -17.70 16.10 -0.86
C LYS A 12 -17.48 14.59 -0.76
N ILE A 13 -16.66 14.06 -1.65
CA ILE A 13 -16.25 12.65 -1.65
C ILE A 13 -15.67 12.33 -0.27
N THR A 14 -16.24 11.36 0.44
CA THR A 14 -15.71 10.97 1.75
C THR A 14 -14.33 10.31 1.60
N PRO A 15 -13.45 10.39 2.61
CA PRO A 15 -12.15 9.72 2.57
C PRO A 15 -12.28 8.21 2.34
N GLU A 16 -13.29 7.56 2.90
CA GLU A 16 -13.54 6.12 2.73
C GLU A 16 -13.91 5.78 1.28
N LEU A 17 -14.71 6.62 0.61
CA LEU A 17 -15.08 6.41 -0.79
C LEU A 17 -13.86 6.56 -1.70
N ARG A 18 -13.00 7.54 -1.43
CA ARG A 18 -11.74 7.72 -2.17
C ARG A 18 -10.77 6.56 -1.92
N LEU A 19 -10.63 6.11 -0.67
CA LEU A 19 -9.80 4.96 -0.31
C LEU A 19 -10.24 3.66 -1.00
N LYS A 20 -11.56 3.42 -1.10
CA LYS A 20 -12.12 2.28 -1.84
C LYS A 20 -11.77 2.30 -3.32
N LYS A 21 -11.62 3.48 -3.93
CA LYS A 21 -11.13 3.61 -5.31
C LYS A 21 -9.63 3.36 -5.39
N LEU A 22 -8.85 3.95 -4.49
CA LEU A 22 -7.38 3.83 -4.49
C LEU A 22 -6.91 2.37 -4.36
N ARG A 23 -7.52 1.56 -3.49
CA ARG A 23 -7.11 0.15 -3.32
C ARG A 23 -7.32 -0.72 -4.58
N ARG A 24 -8.08 -0.24 -5.57
CA ARG A 24 -8.40 -0.97 -6.81
C ARG A 24 -7.51 -0.56 -7.99
N LEU A 25 -6.59 0.38 -7.80
CA LEU A 25 -5.62 0.74 -8.83
C LEU A 25 -4.71 -0.46 -9.13
N GLU A 26 -4.22 -0.55 -10.36
CA GLU A 26 -3.44 -1.67 -10.89
C GLU A 26 -2.29 -2.12 -9.97
N HIS A 27 -1.47 -1.18 -9.51
CA HIS A 27 -0.37 -1.51 -8.59
C HIS A 27 -0.86 -1.86 -7.17
N ASN A 28 -2.00 -1.32 -6.74
CA ASN A 28 -2.54 -1.51 -5.38
C ASN A 28 -3.30 -2.83 -5.20
N ILE A 29 -3.61 -3.54 -6.28
CA ILE A 29 -4.22 -4.87 -6.24
C ILE A 29 -3.19 -6.01 -6.19
N VAL A 30 -1.89 -5.71 -6.21
CA VAL A 30 -0.81 -6.70 -6.03
C VAL A 30 0.00 -6.34 -4.77
N CYS A 31 0.19 -7.32 -3.87
CA CYS A 31 0.89 -7.08 -2.62
C CYS A 31 2.39 -6.83 -2.93
N PRO A 32 2.98 -5.70 -2.51
CA PRO A 32 4.32 -5.32 -2.92
C PRO A 32 5.38 -6.26 -2.32
N ASN A 33 5.09 -6.89 -1.17
CA ASN A 33 6.05 -7.74 -0.49
C ASN A 33 6.14 -9.15 -1.12
N CYS A 34 4.99 -9.76 -1.44
CA CYS A 34 4.91 -11.17 -1.81
C CYS A 34 4.28 -11.47 -3.18
N GLY A 35 3.78 -10.46 -3.88
CA GLY A 35 3.22 -10.62 -5.23
C GLY A 35 1.83 -11.24 -5.28
N THR A 36 1.24 -11.62 -4.14
CA THR A 36 -0.15 -12.12 -4.09
C THR A 36 -1.10 -11.06 -4.64
N ALA A 37 -1.97 -11.45 -5.57
CA ALA A 37 -3.01 -10.59 -6.11
C ALA A 37 -4.24 -10.54 -5.19
N ALA A 38 -4.91 -9.40 -5.14
CA ALA A 38 -6.15 -9.23 -4.39
C ALA A 38 -7.29 -10.04 -5.04
N PRO A 39 -8.16 -10.70 -4.25
CA PRO A 39 -9.29 -11.45 -4.80
C PRO A 39 -10.16 -10.57 -5.69
N GLN A 40 -10.45 -11.06 -6.90
CA GLN A 40 -11.37 -10.42 -7.86
C GLN A 40 -11.01 -8.96 -8.20
N GLY A 41 -9.76 -8.54 -8.02
CA GLY A 41 -9.33 -7.16 -8.27
C GLY A 41 -9.94 -6.12 -7.30
N LEU A 42 -10.55 -6.55 -6.18
CA LEU A 42 -11.20 -5.64 -5.23
C LEU A 42 -10.21 -4.89 -4.31
N GLY A 43 -8.90 -5.17 -4.43
CA GLY A 43 -7.84 -4.62 -3.60
C GLY A 43 -7.73 -5.29 -2.23
N PHE A 44 -6.70 -4.95 -1.45
CA PHE A 44 -6.50 -5.50 -0.11
C PHE A 44 -7.26 -4.75 0.98
N GLY A 45 -7.64 -5.44 2.05
CA GLY A 45 -8.39 -4.86 3.17
C GLY A 45 -7.56 -4.00 4.13
N SER A 46 -6.25 -3.94 3.95
CA SER A 46 -5.32 -3.44 4.97
C SER A 46 -4.24 -2.54 4.36
N VAL A 47 -3.87 -1.49 5.10
CA VAL A 47 -2.84 -0.52 4.73
C VAL A 47 -1.78 -0.46 5.81
N CYS A 48 -0.50 -0.66 5.46
CA CYS A 48 0.60 -0.29 6.36
C CYS A 48 0.81 1.22 6.31
N VAL A 49 0.56 1.91 7.41
CA VAL A 49 0.48 3.38 7.43
C VAL A 49 1.84 4.03 7.21
N LYS A 50 2.90 3.48 7.79
CA LYS A 50 4.26 4.05 7.70
C LYS A 50 4.81 4.04 6.26
N PHE A 51 4.42 3.04 5.46
CA PHE A 51 4.93 2.84 4.10
C PHE A 51 3.89 3.12 3.02
N ASN A 52 2.67 3.53 3.42
CA ASN A 52 1.58 3.85 2.51
C ASN A 52 1.24 2.72 1.51
N THR A 53 1.36 1.45 1.94
CA THR A 53 1.16 0.27 1.09
C THR A 53 -0.13 -0.49 1.40
N PHE A 54 -0.82 -0.95 0.36
CA PHE A 54 -1.91 -1.91 0.43
C PHE A 54 -1.34 -3.34 0.43
N ILE A 55 -1.65 -4.13 1.46
CA ILE A 55 -0.97 -5.41 1.72
C ILE A 55 -1.95 -6.55 2.02
N CYS A 56 -1.57 -7.78 1.64
CA CYS A 56 -2.32 -9.00 1.96
C CYS A 56 -2.27 -9.36 3.45
N ASP A 57 -3.08 -10.32 3.89
CA ASP A 57 -3.23 -10.68 5.31
C ASP A 57 -1.97 -11.30 5.95
N LEU A 58 -1.19 -12.07 5.18
CA LEU A 58 0.10 -12.61 5.65
C LEU A 58 1.14 -11.50 5.85
N CYS A 59 1.17 -10.54 4.93
CA CYS A 59 2.05 -9.37 5.05
C CYS A 59 1.57 -8.44 6.17
N LYS A 60 0.26 -8.27 6.37
CA LYS A 60 -0.30 -7.56 7.54
C LYS A 60 0.21 -8.17 8.83
N THR A 61 0.06 -9.48 9.00
CA THR A 61 0.53 -10.20 10.19
C THR A 61 2.03 -9.99 10.40
N SER A 62 2.80 -10.00 9.30
CA SER A 62 4.26 -9.84 9.34
C SER A 62 4.69 -8.41 9.72
N HIS A 63 4.03 -7.39 9.18
CA HIS A 63 4.25 -5.99 9.57
C HIS A 63 3.89 -5.78 11.05
N GLN A 64 2.76 -6.34 11.51
CA GLN A 64 2.34 -6.22 12.91
C GLN A 64 3.31 -6.93 13.88
N ALA A 65 3.93 -8.04 13.46
CA ALA A 65 4.91 -8.76 14.28
C ALA A 65 6.16 -7.92 14.61
N ILE A 66 6.48 -6.91 13.79
CA ILE A 66 7.56 -5.93 14.04
C ILE A 66 7.00 -4.53 14.37
N SER A 67 5.80 -4.49 14.94
CA SER A 67 5.16 -3.27 15.45
C SER A 67 4.86 -2.18 14.41
N HIS A 68 4.82 -2.50 13.12
CA HIS A 68 4.30 -1.57 12.13
C HIS A 68 2.78 -1.40 12.25
N ARG A 69 2.33 -0.14 12.27
CA ARG A 69 0.89 0.19 12.31
C ARG A 69 0.23 -0.20 10.99
N VAL A 70 -0.76 -1.08 11.07
CA VAL A 70 -1.62 -1.47 9.94
C VAL A 70 -3.06 -1.06 10.24
N LYS A 71 -3.69 -0.28 9.35
CA LYS A 71 -5.09 0.15 9.45
C LYS A 71 -5.98 -0.69 8.54
N SER A 72 -7.21 -0.97 8.99
CA SER A 72 -8.24 -1.58 8.16
C SER A 72 -8.89 -0.53 7.26
N ILE A 73 -9.16 -0.87 6.01
CA ILE A 73 -9.85 0.02 5.08
C ILE A 73 -11.33 0.19 5.46
N THR A 74 -11.98 -0.85 5.98
CA THR A 74 -13.42 -0.84 6.28
C THR A 74 -13.74 -0.68 7.76
N MET A 75 -12.79 -1.00 8.66
CA MET A 75 -13.00 -1.02 10.11
C MET A 75 -12.21 0.07 10.84
N SER A 76 -11.74 1.10 10.15
CA SER A 76 -11.00 2.21 10.75
C SER A 76 -11.49 3.54 10.18
N ASN A 77 -11.38 4.61 10.96
CA ASN A 77 -11.65 5.96 10.50
C ASN A 77 -10.48 6.47 9.65
N TRP A 78 -10.80 7.20 8.59
CA TRP A 78 -9.82 7.76 7.66
C TRP A 78 -10.02 9.25 7.51
N THR A 79 -8.93 9.99 7.53
CA THR A 79 -8.93 11.42 7.19
C THR A 79 -8.61 11.61 5.71
N HIS A 80 -8.92 12.79 5.17
CA HIS A 80 -8.52 13.14 3.81
C HIS A 80 -6.99 13.12 3.63
N ASP A 81 -6.24 13.57 4.63
CA ASP A 81 -4.77 13.63 4.56
C ASP A 81 -4.16 12.24 4.57
N GLU A 82 -4.67 11.31 5.39
CA GLU A 82 -4.24 9.91 5.35
C GLU A 82 -4.53 9.27 4.00
N VAL A 83 -5.65 9.61 3.35
CA VAL A 83 -5.99 9.08 2.02
C VAL A 83 -5.16 9.75 0.91
N ASN A 84 -4.82 11.04 1.05
CA ASN A 84 -3.90 11.75 0.16
C ASN A 84 -2.51 11.10 0.19
N ALA A 85 -1.99 10.79 1.38
CA ALA A 85 -0.69 10.16 1.55
C ALA A 85 -0.57 8.78 0.88
N LEU A 86 -1.69 8.15 0.48
CA LEU A 86 -1.72 6.87 -0.23
C LEU A 86 -1.72 7.02 -1.76
N THR A 87 -1.79 8.24 -2.29
CA THR A 87 -1.77 8.45 -3.75
C THR A 87 -0.33 8.56 -4.26
N ALA A 88 -0.13 8.21 -5.53
CA ALA A 88 1.17 8.31 -6.19
C ALA A 88 1.71 9.76 -6.19
N GLU A 89 0.81 10.76 -6.29
CA GLU A 89 1.14 12.19 -6.20
C GLU A 89 1.92 12.55 -4.92
N PHE A 90 1.57 11.92 -3.80
CA PHE A 90 2.24 12.11 -2.51
C PHE A 90 3.29 11.02 -2.21
N GLY A 91 3.70 10.24 -3.21
CA GLY A 91 4.67 9.16 -3.06
C GLY A 91 4.13 7.96 -2.26
N GLY A 92 2.81 7.78 -2.23
CA GLY A 92 2.13 6.65 -1.62
C GLY A 92 1.66 5.60 -2.61
N GLY A 93 1.12 4.51 -2.07
CA GLY A 93 0.67 3.38 -2.87
C GLY A 93 1.79 2.38 -3.17
N ASN A 94 1.40 1.26 -3.74
CA ASN A 94 2.31 0.12 -3.91
C ASN A 94 3.38 0.39 -4.97
N GLU A 95 3.07 1.15 -6.02
CA GLU A 95 4.05 1.56 -7.04
C GLU A 95 5.20 2.37 -6.41
N ALA A 96 4.86 3.42 -5.66
CA ALA A 96 5.86 4.22 -4.95
C ALA A 96 6.66 3.35 -3.97
N ALA A 97 6.01 2.45 -3.24
CA ALA A 97 6.71 1.56 -2.33
C ALA A 97 7.67 0.57 -3.03
N LEU A 98 7.31 0.10 -4.22
CA LEU A 98 8.21 -0.72 -5.04
C LEU A 98 9.48 0.05 -5.39
N HIS A 99 9.35 1.33 -5.73
CA HIS A 99 10.49 2.20 -6.06
C HIS A 99 11.29 2.70 -4.85
N ILE A 100 10.66 2.87 -3.69
CA ILE A 100 11.34 3.42 -2.51
C ILE A 100 11.94 2.31 -1.66
N TRP A 101 11.17 1.28 -1.34
CA TRP A 101 11.53 0.30 -0.31
C TRP A 101 12.00 -1.03 -0.89
N LEU A 102 11.59 -1.36 -2.11
CA LEU A 102 11.81 -2.67 -2.72
C LEU A 102 12.57 -2.59 -4.05
N GLN A 103 13.19 -1.44 -4.37
CA GLN A 103 13.88 -1.19 -5.63
C GLN A 103 14.96 -2.25 -5.92
N ASN A 104 15.66 -2.67 -4.86
CA ASN A 104 16.76 -3.65 -4.93
C ASN A 104 16.34 -5.02 -4.40
N ALA A 105 15.04 -5.27 -4.21
CA ALA A 105 14.56 -6.55 -3.70
C ALA A 105 14.64 -7.63 -4.79
N PRO A 106 14.94 -8.90 -4.43
CA PRO A 106 14.93 -9.99 -5.40
C PRO A 106 13.50 -10.26 -5.91
N GLY A 107 13.33 -11.07 -6.95
CA GLY A 107 12.00 -11.48 -7.41
C GLY A 107 11.22 -12.29 -6.36
N TYR A 108 9.89 -12.37 -6.48
CA TYR A 108 9.08 -13.17 -5.56
C TYR A 108 9.52 -14.64 -5.55
N GLY A 109 9.69 -15.22 -4.35
CA GLY A 109 10.22 -16.56 -4.14
C GLY A 109 11.74 -16.71 -4.32
N GLN A 110 12.45 -15.67 -4.76
CA GLN A 110 13.89 -15.72 -4.95
C GLN A 110 14.65 -15.48 -3.65
N LYS A 111 15.81 -16.12 -3.53
CA LYS A 111 16.70 -16.04 -2.36
C LYS A 111 17.54 -14.75 -2.37
N TYR A 112 17.91 -14.31 -1.18
CA TYR A 112 18.91 -13.28 -0.90
C TYR A 112 19.69 -13.66 0.36
N ARG A 113 20.70 -12.86 0.74
CA ARG A 113 21.60 -13.19 1.87
C ARG A 113 20.88 -13.44 3.21
N GLY A 114 19.74 -12.78 3.44
CA GLY A 114 18.96 -12.90 4.69
C GLY A 114 17.80 -13.91 4.64
N GLY A 115 17.52 -14.53 3.49
CA GLY A 115 16.38 -15.44 3.34
C GLY A 115 15.85 -15.50 1.90
N SER A 116 14.53 -15.41 1.75
CA SER A 116 13.84 -15.37 0.45
C SER A 116 12.75 -14.31 0.47
N ARG A 117 12.52 -13.63 -0.66
CA ARG A 117 11.31 -12.81 -0.80
C ARG A 117 10.11 -13.76 -0.84
N PRO A 118 9.08 -13.54 0.00
CA PRO A 118 7.98 -14.47 0.11
C PRO A 118 7.18 -14.56 -1.18
N LYS A 119 6.50 -15.69 -1.38
CA LYS A 119 5.45 -15.89 -2.37
C LYS A 119 4.26 -16.62 -1.74
N GLU A 120 3.17 -16.74 -2.50
CA GLU A 120 2.00 -17.51 -2.07
C GLU A 120 2.37 -18.97 -1.75
N GLY A 121 1.82 -19.48 -0.64
CA GLY A 121 2.09 -20.83 -0.12
C GLY A 121 3.31 -20.94 0.82
N ASP A 122 4.15 -19.90 0.92
CA ASP A 122 5.28 -19.91 1.86
C ASP A 122 4.84 -19.85 3.33
N ARG A 123 5.70 -20.35 4.22
CA ARG A 123 5.50 -20.25 5.67
C ARG A 123 5.56 -18.80 6.14
N ILE A 124 4.74 -18.45 7.14
CA ILE A 124 4.67 -17.09 7.70
C ILE A 124 6.03 -16.54 8.18
N ASP A 125 6.95 -17.41 8.62
CA ASP A 125 8.29 -17.01 9.07
C ASP A 125 9.09 -16.34 7.94
N ILE A 126 8.91 -16.79 6.69
CA ILE A 126 9.56 -16.20 5.52
C ILE A 126 9.05 -14.77 5.30
N PHE A 127 7.74 -14.55 5.44
CA PHE A 127 7.15 -13.22 5.33
C PHE A 127 7.65 -12.28 6.43
N LYS A 128 7.69 -12.75 7.67
CA LYS A 128 8.19 -11.96 8.82
C LYS A 128 9.64 -11.53 8.62
N ASN A 129 10.52 -12.47 8.26
CA ASN A 129 11.93 -12.19 8.04
C ASN A 129 12.14 -11.18 6.90
N PHE A 130 11.45 -11.37 5.77
CA PHE A 130 11.55 -10.45 4.65
C PHE A 130 11.06 -9.04 4.99
N VAL A 131 9.92 -8.92 5.68
CA VAL A 131 9.38 -7.62 6.09
C VAL A 131 10.33 -6.90 7.05
N ALA A 132 10.95 -7.61 7.99
CA ALA A 132 11.97 -7.04 8.88
C ALA A 132 13.21 -6.56 8.11
N ASP A 133 13.75 -7.40 7.20
CA ASP A 133 14.91 -7.04 6.39
C ASP A 133 14.64 -5.85 5.46
N CYS A 134 13.46 -5.81 4.83
CA CYS A 134 13.06 -4.76 3.92
C CYS A 134 12.90 -3.41 4.63
N TYR A 135 12.15 -3.38 5.74
CA TYR A 135 11.62 -2.13 6.27
C TYR A 135 12.33 -1.62 7.53
N ASP A 136 12.79 -2.51 8.42
CA ASP A 136 13.53 -2.10 9.62
C ASP A 136 15.02 -1.97 9.34
N LYS A 137 15.57 -2.90 8.54
CA LYS A 137 16.99 -2.84 8.13
C LYS A 137 17.22 -2.03 6.86
N GLY A 138 16.15 -1.67 6.14
CA GLY A 138 16.25 -0.90 4.89
C GLY A 138 17.02 -1.62 3.77
N MET A 139 17.09 -2.95 3.80
CA MET A 139 18.03 -3.74 2.99
C MET A 139 17.87 -3.54 1.48
N PHE A 140 16.67 -3.22 1.01
CA PHE A 140 16.33 -3.07 -0.41
C PHE A 140 15.94 -1.65 -0.81
N ARG A 141 16.05 -0.71 0.14
CA ARG A 141 15.63 0.67 -0.07
C ARG A 141 16.45 1.31 -1.19
N ALA A 142 15.80 2.15 -1.99
CA ALA A 142 16.48 2.95 -3.00
C ALA A 142 17.38 4.02 -2.36
N ASN A 143 18.45 4.35 -3.09
CA ASN A 143 19.33 5.47 -2.78
C ASN A 143 18.85 6.79 -3.40
N THR A 144 17.85 6.73 -4.27
CA THR A 144 17.28 7.86 -5.01
C THR A 144 15.84 8.12 -4.58
N PRO A 145 15.37 9.39 -4.62
CA PRO A 145 13.97 9.70 -4.36
C PRO A 145 13.06 9.13 -5.45
N PHE A 146 11.84 8.74 -5.08
CA PHE A 146 10.79 8.43 -6.04
C PHE A 146 10.23 9.72 -6.62
N VAL A 147 10.17 9.79 -7.95
CA VAL A 147 9.54 10.89 -8.69
C VAL A 147 8.29 10.32 -9.33
N PRO A 148 7.08 10.75 -8.93
CA PRO A 148 5.86 10.30 -9.56
C PRO A 148 5.86 10.64 -11.05
N ASN A 149 5.48 9.69 -11.91
CA ASN A 149 5.24 9.98 -13.30
C ASN A 149 3.97 10.84 -13.40
N ASN A 150 4.10 12.13 -13.69
CA ASN A 150 2.98 13.07 -13.84
C ASN A 150 2.11 12.85 -15.10
N SER A 151 2.15 11.67 -15.70
CA SER A 151 1.38 11.35 -16.89
C SER A 151 0.07 10.64 -16.52
N CYS A 152 -0.90 11.40 -16.01
CA CYS A 152 -2.33 11.17 -16.29
C CYS A 152 -3.16 12.39 -15.90
N SER A 153 -3.42 13.24 -16.90
CA SER A 153 -4.52 14.20 -16.98
C SER A 153 -5.87 13.53 -17.11
#